data_AF-A0A934UIR7-F1
#
_entry.id   AF-A0A934UIR7-F1
#
_cell.length_a   1.000
_cell.length_b   1.000
_cell.length_c   1.000
_cell.angle_alpha   90.00
_cell.angle_beta   90.00
_cell.angle_gamma   90.00
#
_symmetry.space_group_name_H-M   'P 1'
#
loop_
_entity.id
_entity.type
_entity.pdbx_description
1 polymer ?
#
loop_
_entity_poly.entity_id
_entity_poly.type
_entity_poly.pdbx_seq_one_letter_code
_entity_poly.pdbx_strand_id
1 'polypeptide(L)'
;MPEISDLSKRLNINTIDTQNSEVVIYEDHRTILNVLYFLKLNQLANFPIDLFMFDDHDDFETPSDNALERIAEFNAAAPTERVFWSFTEFDLNPEDNDWVKAGMELGLINNIFLFHSTQASYNFLETYQTHNFGEKRLYNLGRTWDALAFNCRLDDFSNVATYGQLWEDMGWIKNNGKFEFHRDNSFIADFDLDCFSSNILDKNYAVPSEILINKFEEYIRPHNHYYIKATDFVKELIEKSVLTTVCFENIFCGGIRESHKIFETFDYLFFDGEIGS
;
A
#
# COMPACT_ATOMS: atom_id res chain seq x y z
N MET A 1 1.55 -7.47 -26.57
CA MET A 1 0.46 -7.55 -25.57
C MET A 1 0.63 -6.33 -24.67
N PRO A 2 -0.42 -5.84 -23.99
CA PRO A 2 -0.26 -4.75 -23.03
C PRO A 2 0.74 -5.15 -21.94
N GLU A 3 1.64 -4.24 -21.59
CA GLU A 3 2.66 -4.41 -20.54
C GLU A 3 2.47 -3.30 -19.49
N ILE A 4 2.95 -3.48 -18.25
CA ILE A 4 2.81 -2.48 -17.18
C ILE A 4 3.45 -1.15 -17.61
N SER A 5 4.57 -1.19 -18.35
CA SER A 5 5.21 0.00 -18.92
C SER A 5 4.29 0.85 -19.81
N ASP A 6 3.18 0.30 -20.33
CA ASP A 6 2.20 1.07 -21.10
C ASP A 6 1.45 2.12 -20.27
N LEU A 7 1.46 2.01 -18.93
CA LEU A 7 0.94 3.05 -18.02
C LEU A 7 1.67 4.39 -18.21
N SER A 8 2.96 4.37 -18.55
CA SER A 8 3.77 5.58 -18.83
C SER A 8 3.33 6.37 -20.07
N LYS A 9 2.42 5.83 -20.88
CA LYS A 9 1.78 6.60 -21.97
C LYS A 9 0.88 7.72 -21.43
N ARG A 10 0.53 7.67 -20.14
CA ARG A 10 -0.16 8.74 -19.43
C ARG A 10 0.85 9.75 -18.90
N LEU A 11 0.48 11.03 -19.00
CA LEU A 11 1.25 12.08 -18.37
C LEU A 11 1.21 11.87 -16.84
N ASN A 12 2.31 12.19 -16.17
CA ASN A 12 2.48 12.11 -14.71
C ASN A 12 2.47 10.69 -14.13
N ILE A 13 2.67 9.66 -14.96
CA ILE A 13 2.97 8.31 -14.49
C ILE A 13 4.33 7.92 -15.07
N ASN A 14 5.26 7.53 -14.21
CA ASN A 14 6.53 6.96 -14.63
C ASN A 14 6.53 5.46 -14.27
N THR A 15 7.07 4.65 -15.17
CA THR A 15 7.25 3.20 -14.94
C THR A 15 8.72 2.87 -15.06
N ILE A 16 9.30 2.23 -14.05
CA ILE A 16 10.71 1.88 -13.98
C ILE A 16 10.81 0.38 -13.70
N ASP A 17 11.58 -0.34 -14.52
CA ASP A 17 11.88 -1.75 -14.28
C ASP A 17 13.17 -1.85 -13.45
N THR A 18 13.11 -2.57 -12.33
CA THR A 18 14.24 -2.78 -11.41
C THR A 18 14.56 -4.26 -11.33
N GLN A 19 15.66 -4.62 -10.67
CA GLN A 19 15.96 -6.05 -10.45
C GLN A 19 14.89 -6.75 -9.60
N ASN A 20 14.17 -6.00 -8.76
CA ASN A 20 13.32 -6.55 -7.71
C ASN A 20 11.82 -6.44 -8.04
N SER A 21 11.40 -5.41 -8.80
CA SER A 21 9.98 -5.13 -9.08
C SER A 21 9.84 -4.12 -10.23
N GLU A 22 8.71 -4.16 -10.94
CA GLU A 22 8.29 -3.03 -11.78
C GLU A 22 7.68 -1.94 -10.87
N VAL A 23 8.19 -0.72 -10.96
CA VAL A 23 7.80 0.41 -10.10
C VAL A 23 6.99 1.42 -10.89
N VAL A 24 5.79 1.76 -10.40
CA VAL A 24 4.91 2.77 -10.97
C VAL A 24 4.84 3.98 -10.04
N ILE A 25 5.23 5.15 -10.52
CA ILE A 25 5.37 6.38 -9.74
C ILE A 25 4.36 7.42 -10.22
N TYR A 26 3.63 8.05 -9.29
CA TYR A 26 2.63 9.10 -9.54
C TYR A 26 2.53 10.10 -8.38
N GLU A 27 1.67 11.12 -8.51
CA GLU A 27 1.58 12.24 -7.54
C GLU A 27 0.34 12.23 -6.64
N ASP A 28 -0.75 11.57 -7.05
CA ASP A 28 -2.05 11.56 -6.35
C ASP A 28 -2.39 10.12 -6.01
N HIS A 29 -2.63 9.81 -4.72
CA HIS A 29 -2.70 8.41 -4.28
C HIS A 29 -3.85 7.63 -4.89
N ARG A 30 -4.97 8.30 -5.18
CA ARG A 30 -6.14 7.72 -5.88
C ARG A 30 -5.78 7.14 -7.25
N THR A 31 -4.66 7.58 -7.84
CA THR A 31 -4.13 7.06 -9.11
C THR A 31 -3.93 5.55 -9.08
N ILE A 32 -3.67 4.95 -7.90
CA ILE A 32 -3.54 3.50 -7.74
C ILE A 32 -4.76 2.75 -8.30
N LEU A 33 -5.98 3.27 -8.14
CA LEU A 33 -7.18 2.61 -8.66
C LEU A 33 -7.12 2.41 -10.17
N ASN A 34 -6.52 3.36 -10.88
CA ASN A 34 -6.35 3.23 -12.31
C ASN A 34 -5.26 2.22 -12.70
N VAL A 35 -4.18 2.13 -11.91
CA VAL A 35 -3.16 1.09 -12.07
C VAL A 35 -3.83 -0.28 -11.89
N LEU A 36 -4.59 -0.47 -10.81
CA LEU A 36 -5.34 -1.69 -10.54
C LEU A 36 -6.33 -2.02 -11.67
N TYR A 37 -7.08 -1.03 -12.15
CA TYR A 37 -8.01 -1.22 -13.24
C TYR A 37 -7.32 -1.62 -14.54
N PHE A 38 -6.18 -1.01 -14.85
CA PHE A 38 -5.35 -1.37 -16.00
C PHE A 38 -4.87 -2.82 -15.91
N LEU A 39 -4.36 -3.25 -14.75
CA LEU A 39 -3.94 -4.64 -14.52
C LEU A 39 -5.11 -5.61 -14.72
N LYS A 40 -6.29 -5.29 -14.19
CA LYS A 40 -7.50 -6.12 -14.31
C LYS A 40 -7.96 -6.23 -15.76
N LEU A 41 -8.07 -5.10 -16.45
CA LEU A 41 -8.54 -5.02 -17.83
C LEU A 41 -7.64 -5.83 -18.78
N ASN A 42 -6.33 -5.79 -18.54
CA ASN A 42 -5.32 -6.46 -19.36
C ASN A 42 -4.92 -7.85 -18.84
N GLN A 43 -5.59 -8.36 -17.80
CA GLN A 43 -5.35 -9.68 -17.19
C GLN A 43 -3.89 -9.89 -16.74
N LEU A 44 -3.26 -8.82 -16.25
CA LEU A 44 -1.89 -8.83 -15.74
C LEU A 44 -1.80 -9.30 -14.28
N ALA A 45 -2.92 -9.36 -13.57
CA ALA A 45 -3.03 -9.91 -12.22
C ALA A 45 -4.41 -10.52 -11.97
N ASN A 46 -4.51 -11.36 -10.94
CA ASN A 46 -5.79 -11.88 -10.46
C ASN A 46 -6.43 -10.89 -9.48
N PHE A 47 -7.74 -10.68 -9.61
CA PHE A 47 -8.49 -9.72 -8.81
C PHE A 47 -9.63 -10.39 -8.02
N PRO A 48 -10.01 -9.84 -6.84
CA PRO A 48 -9.43 -8.65 -6.20
C PRO A 48 -8.02 -8.88 -5.62
N ILE A 49 -7.21 -7.84 -5.51
CA ILE A 49 -5.81 -7.91 -5.06
C ILE A 49 -5.66 -7.34 -3.65
N ASP A 50 -4.76 -7.90 -2.84
CA ASP A 50 -4.43 -7.33 -1.53
C ASP A 50 -3.40 -6.20 -1.67
N LEU A 51 -3.43 -5.21 -0.77
CA LEU A 51 -2.44 -4.14 -0.74
C LEU A 51 -1.66 -4.16 0.59
N PHE A 52 -0.34 -4.12 0.47
CA PHE A 52 0.56 -3.77 1.57
C PHE A 52 0.85 -2.28 1.44
N MET A 53 0.10 -1.49 2.19
CA MET A 53 0.05 -0.03 2.07
C MET A 53 0.96 0.59 3.13
N PHE A 54 1.86 1.46 2.73
CA PHE A 54 2.73 2.24 3.59
C PHE A 54 2.32 3.70 3.45
N ASP A 55 1.59 4.21 4.42
CA ASP A 55 0.85 5.47 4.32
C ASP A 55 0.67 6.06 5.73
N ASP A 56 0.69 7.38 5.89
CA ASP A 56 0.34 8.01 7.16
C ASP A 56 -1.17 7.96 7.46
N HIS A 57 -2.01 7.83 6.44
CA HIS A 57 -3.48 7.80 6.46
C HIS A 57 -4.04 6.39 6.22
N ASP A 58 -5.34 6.18 6.46
CA ASP A 58 -6.02 4.90 6.16
C ASP A 58 -6.85 4.92 4.87
N ASP A 59 -7.11 6.11 4.32
CA ASP A 59 -7.95 6.38 3.16
C ASP A 59 -9.23 5.56 3.10
N PHE A 60 -9.83 5.38 4.29
CA PHE A 60 -10.90 4.43 4.55
C PHE A 60 -12.26 5.09 4.78
N GLU A 61 -12.46 6.34 4.36
CA GLU A 61 -13.76 6.98 4.36
C GLU A 61 -14.74 6.35 3.36
N THR A 62 -16.03 6.54 3.61
CA THR A 62 -17.07 5.95 2.77
C THR A 62 -17.27 6.82 1.53
N PRO A 63 -17.22 6.26 0.31
CA PRO A 63 -17.47 7.01 -0.90
C PRO A 63 -18.87 7.65 -0.90
N SER A 64 -19.01 8.78 -1.58
CA SER A 64 -20.31 9.46 -1.71
C SER A 64 -21.35 8.59 -2.42
N ASP A 65 -22.64 8.84 -2.18
CA ASP A 65 -23.73 8.11 -2.85
C ASP A 65 -23.62 8.16 -4.39
N ASN A 66 -23.18 9.29 -4.95
CA ASN A 66 -22.96 9.45 -6.39
C ASN A 66 -21.80 8.56 -6.88
N ALA A 67 -20.71 8.50 -6.11
CA ALA A 67 -19.58 7.62 -6.43
C ALA A 67 -20.00 6.14 -6.37
N LEU A 68 -20.80 5.75 -5.37
CA LEU A 68 -21.33 4.40 -5.24
C LEU A 68 -22.28 4.03 -6.39
N GLU A 69 -23.16 4.95 -6.83
CA GLU A 69 -23.99 4.75 -8.02
C GLU A 69 -23.14 4.53 -9.26
N ARG A 70 -22.08 5.34 -9.44
CA ARG A 70 -21.14 5.20 -10.56
C ARG A 70 -20.36 3.88 -10.54
N ILE A 71 -19.92 3.45 -9.36
CA ILE A 71 -19.28 2.15 -9.16
C ILE A 71 -20.24 1.01 -9.51
N ALA A 72 -21.51 1.11 -9.13
CA ALA A 72 -22.52 0.12 -9.48
C ALA A 72 -22.72 0.02 -11.00
N GLU A 73 -22.72 1.14 -11.73
CA GLU A 73 -22.74 1.16 -13.20
C GLU A 73 -21.51 0.45 -13.80
N PHE A 74 -20.31 0.71 -13.27
CA PHE A 74 -19.07 0.08 -13.74
C PHE A 74 -19.03 -1.42 -13.48
N ASN A 75 -19.56 -1.87 -12.35
CA ASN A 75 -19.70 -3.29 -12.02
C ASN A 75 -20.68 -4.00 -12.96
N ALA A 76 -21.74 -3.32 -13.41
CA ALA A 76 -22.68 -3.86 -14.38
C ALA A 76 -22.12 -3.88 -15.81
N ALA A 77 -21.34 -2.86 -16.19
CA ALA A 77 -20.70 -2.74 -17.48
C ALA A 77 -19.34 -2.05 -17.36
N ALA A 78 -18.27 -2.81 -17.60
CA ALA A 78 -16.90 -2.33 -17.45
C ALA A 78 -16.66 -1.03 -18.27
N PRO A 79 -16.15 0.05 -17.66
CA PRO A 79 -15.91 1.30 -18.35
C PRO A 79 -14.69 1.22 -19.26
N THR A 80 -14.57 2.16 -20.20
CA THR A 80 -13.28 2.38 -20.87
C THR A 80 -12.27 2.96 -19.87
N GLU A 81 -10.97 2.73 -20.08
CA GLU A 81 -9.91 3.32 -19.24
C GLU A 81 -10.06 4.85 -19.07
N ARG A 82 -10.44 5.56 -20.14
CA ARG A 82 -10.66 7.01 -20.08
C ARG A 82 -11.79 7.39 -19.12
N VAL A 83 -12.88 6.63 -19.14
CA VAL A 83 -14.04 6.87 -18.27
C VAL A 83 -13.70 6.54 -16.82
N PHE A 84 -12.94 5.47 -16.58
CA PHE A 84 -12.47 5.10 -15.25
C PHE A 84 -11.52 6.16 -14.67
N TRP A 85 -10.64 6.72 -15.49
CA TRP A 85 -9.75 7.80 -15.08
C TRP A 85 -10.49 9.08 -14.67
N SER A 86 -11.50 9.47 -15.45
CA SER A 86 -12.34 10.61 -15.08
C SER A 86 -13.09 10.36 -13.78
N PHE A 87 -13.48 9.12 -13.50
CA PHE A 87 -14.13 8.77 -12.25
C PHE A 87 -13.21 8.98 -11.04
N THR A 88 -11.97 8.49 -11.10
CA THR A 88 -11.02 8.67 -9.99
C THR A 88 -10.69 10.13 -9.72
N GLU A 89 -10.67 10.98 -10.76
CA GLU A 89 -10.29 12.39 -10.65
C GLU A 89 -11.46 13.29 -10.19
N PHE A 90 -12.68 13.00 -10.63
CA PHE A 90 -13.81 13.94 -10.47
C PHE A 90 -14.98 13.42 -9.65
N ASP A 91 -15.13 12.10 -9.48
CA ASP A 91 -16.28 11.52 -8.78
C ASP A 91 -15.92 11.04 -7.35
N LEU A 92 -14.64 10.73 -7.08
CA LEU A 92 -14.13 10.42 -5.74
C LEU A 92 -13.88 11.67 -4.90
N ASN A 93 -13.68 11.49 -3.58
CA ASN A 93 -13.42 12.60 -2.68
C ASN A 93 -12.16 13.37 -3.13
N PRO A 94 -12.23 14.72 -3.27
CA PRO A 94 -11.06 15.55 -3.53
C PRO A 94 -9.98 15.51 -2.45
N GLU A 95 -10.34 15.09 -1.23
CA GLU A 95 -9.43 14.90 -0.09
C GLU A 95 -8.87 13.47 -0.02
N ASP A 96 -8.84 12.74 -1.15
CA ASP A 96 -8.28 11.38 -1.34
C ASP A 96 -8.72 10.25 -0.41
N ASN A 97 -9.43 10.52 0.67
CA ASN A 97 -9.66 9.60 1.77
C ASN A 97 -10.70 8.48 1.54
N ASP A 98 -11.27 8.32 0.33
CA ASP A 98 -12.33 7.33 0.05
C ASP A 98 -11.95 6.27 -1.00
N TRP A 99 -10.74 6.34 -1.57
CA TRP A 99 -10.35 5.49 -2.69
C TRP A 99 -10.21 4.02 -2.31
N VAL A 100 -9.81 3.69 -1.07
CA VAL A 100 -9.66 2.29 -0.64
C VAL A 100 -11.01 1.58 -0.70
N LYS A 101 -12.05 2.17 -0.11
CA LYS A 101 -13.40 1.59 -0.13
C LYS A 101 -14.01 1.62 -1.53
N ALA A 102 -13.74 2.64 -2.33
CA ALA A 102 -14.12 2.64 -3.75
C ALA A 102 -13.49 1.45 -4.51
N GLY A 103 -12.20 1.19 -4.29
CA GLY A 103 -11.49 0.05 -4.87
C GLY A 103 -12.04 -1.30 -4.42
N MET A 104 -12.47 -1.41 -3.15
CA MET A 104 -13.16 -2.58 -2.62
C MET A 104 -14.53 -2.80 -3.30
N GLU A 105 -15.32 -1.74 -3.48
CA GLU A 105 -16.62 -1.78 -4.17
C GLU A 105 -16.51 -2.05 -5.67
N LEU A 106 -15.36 -1.79 -6.28
CA LEU A 106 -15.05 -2.13 -7.69
C LEU A 106 -14.51 -3.57 -7.85
N GLY A 107 -14.34 -4.29 -6.74
CA GLY A 107 -13.68 -5.60 -6.71
C GLY A 107 -12.25 -5.52 -7.26
N LEU A 108 -11.57 -4.39 -7.01
CA LEU A 108 -10.15 -4.19 -7.31
C LEU A 108 -9.31 -4.53 -6.08
N ILE A 109 -9.73 -4.08 -4.90
CA ILE A 109 -9.02 -4.26 -3.65
C ILE A 109 -9.71 -5.35 -2.82
N ASN A 110 -8.91 -6.23 -2.22
CA ASN A 110 -9.36 -7.24 -1.28
C ASN A 110 -9.14 -6.75 0.17
N ASN A 111 -8.00 -7.04 0.78
CA ASN A 111 -7.64 -6.56 2.11
C ASN A 111 -6.47 -5.58 2.05
N ILE A 112 -6.39 -4.70 3.06
CA ILE A 112 -5.30 -3.75 3.27
C ILE A 112 -4.49 -4.15 4.51
N PHE A 113 -3.17 -4.18 4.37
CA PHE A 113 -2.21 -4.29 5.45
C PHE A 113 -1.47 -2.96 5.57
N LEU A 114 -1.99 -2.07 6.42
CA LEU A 114 -1.52 -0.70 6.55
C LEU A 114 -0.35 -0.62 7.54
N PHE A 115 0.78 -0.09 7.07
CA PHE A 115 1.95 0.22 7.87
C PHE A 115 2.19 1.73 7.94
N HIS A 116 2.91 2.15 8.98
CA HIS A 116 3.39 3.52 9.19
C HIS A 116 2.35 4.60 9.43
N SER A 117 1.07 4.24 9.49
CA SER A 117 0.03 5.22 9.79
C SER A 117 0.05 5.77 11.21
N THR A 118 0.14 7.09 11.33
CA THR A 118 -0.06 7.84 12.57
C THR A 118 -1.37 8.62 12.59
N GLN A 119 -2.04 8.77 11.44
CA GLN A 119 -3.30 9.49 11.30
C GLN A 119 -4.52 8.60 11.02
N ALA A 120 -4.36 7.28 10.89
CA ALA A 120 -5.48 6.36 10.81
C ALA A 120 -6.35 6.38 12.06
N SER A 121 -7.61 5.97 11.85
CA SER A 121 -8.48 5.56 12.94
C SER A 121 -7.78 4.50 13.81
N TYR A 122 -7.68 4.74 15.13
CA TYR A 122 -6.84 3.98 16.08
C TYR A 122 -7.14 2.47 16.22
N ASN A 123 -8.07 1.93 15.44
CA ASN A 123 -8.47 0.54 15.51
C ASN A 123 -7.45 -0.35 14.77
N PHE A 124 -7.13 -1.48 15.39
CA PHE A 124 -6.26 -2.48 14.76
C PHE A 124 -6.90 -3.10 13.51
N LEU A 125 -8.21 -3.29 13.52
CA LEU A 125 -8.98 -3.90 12.44
C LEU A 125 -10.24 -3.08 12.20
N GLU A 126 -10.44 -2.69 10.94
CA GLU A 126 -11.70 -2.18 10.42
C GLU A 126 -12.24 -3.15 9.36
N THR A 127 -13.55 -3.35 9.37
CA THR A 127 -14.25 -4.24 8.41
C THR A 127 -15.22 -3.44 7.57
N TYR A 128 -15.31 -3.76 6.28
CA TYR A 128 -16.22 -3.12 5.35
C TYR A 128 -17.02 -4.14 4.54
N GLN A 129 -18.34 -4.10 4.66
CA GLN A 129 -19.24 -4.95 3.88
C GLN A 129 -19.56 -4.26 2.56
N THR A 130 -18.96 -4.75 1.47
CA THR A 130 -19.25 -4.23 0.11
C THR A 130 -20.63 -4.67 -0.37
N HIS A 131 -21.16 -3.98 -1.38
CA HIS A 131 -22.43 -4.32 -1.99
C HIS A 131 -22.39 -5.65 -2.76
N ASN A 132 -21.27 -5.94 -3.44
CA ASN A 132 -21.18 -7.07 -4.38
C ASN A 132 -20.02 -8.06 -4.12
N PHE A 133 -19.03 -7.70 -3.30
CA PHE A 133 -17.74 -8.41 -3.20
C PHE A 133 -17.43 -8.96 -1.80
N GLY A 134 -18.44 -9.01 -0.92
CA GLY A 134 -18.32 -9.54 0.44
C GLY A 134 -17.68 -8.57 1.44
N GLU A 135 -17.34 -9.09 2.61
CA GLU A 135 -16.61 -8.35 3.65
C GLU A 135 -15.12 -8.23 3.30
N LYS A 136 -14.58 -7.02 3.47
CA LYS A 136 -13.17 -6.64 3.30
C LYS A 136 -12.60 -6.11 4.60
N ARG A 137 -11.27 -6.10 4.73
CA ARG A 137 -10.58 -5.75 5.98
C ARG A 137 -9.43 -4.79 5.75
N LEU A 138 -9.29 -3.84 6.68
CA LEU A 138 -8.11 -3.01 6.83
C LEU A 138 -7.47 -3.33 8.18
N TYR A 139 -6.20 -3.73 8.14
CA TYR A 139 -5.40 -4.01 9.33
C TYR A 139 -4.38 -2.89 9.54
N ASN A 140 -4.52 -2.13 10.62
CA ASN A 140 -3.51 -1.14 11.02
C ASN A 140 -2.40 -1.82 11.83
N LEU A 141 -1.25 -2.02 11.18
CA LEU A 141 -0.07 -2.70 11.73
C LEU A 141 0.90 -1.73 12.40
N GLY A 142 0.69 -0.42 12.29
CA GLY A 142 1.60 0.61 12.78
C GLY A 142 2.95 0.55 12.05
N ARG A 143 4.02 0.99 12.70
CA ARG A 143 5.36 0.98 12.09
C ARG A 143 5.83 -0.46 11.83
N THR A 144 6.50 -0.67 10.71
CA THR A 144 6.98 -1.99 10.28
C THR A 144 7.85 -2.67 11.33
N TRP A 145 8.82 -1.96 11.89
CA TRP A 145 9.71 -2.50 12.92
C TRP A 145 8.99 -2.81 14.24
N ASP A 146 7.93 -2.06 14.57
CA ASP A 146 7.13 -2.33 15.76
C ASP A 146 6.26 -3.57 15.52
N ALA A 147 5.68 -3.73 14.33
CA ALA A 147 4.88 -4.91 13.97
C ALA A 147 5.69 -6.22 14.06
N LEU A 148 6.97 -6.18 13.66
CA LEU A 148 7.93 -7.29 13.69
C LEU A 148 8.62 -7.49 15.05
N ALA A 149 8.44 -6.59 16.02
CA ALA A 149 9.12 -6.72 17.30
C ALA A 149 8.55 -7.87 18.16
N PHE A 150 9.32 -8.31 19.15
CA PHE A 150 8.91 -9.39 20.06
C PHE A 150 7.56 -9.11 20.73
N ASN A 151 6.64 -10.08 20.65
CA ASN A 151 5.26 -9.99 21.14
C ASN A 151 4.41 -8.88 20.47
N CYS A 152 4.78 -8.44 19.27
CA CYS A 152 3.96 -7.55 18.46
C CYS A 152 3.19 -8.33 17.37
N ARG A 153 2.42 -7.61 16.55
CA ARG A 153 1.37 -8.16 15.68
C ARG A 153 1.84 -9.28 14.74
N LEU A 154 3.11 -9.25 14.31
CA LEU A 154 3.69 -10.25 13.38
C LEU A 154 4.67 -11.22 14.07
N ASP A 155 4.85 -11.12 15.39
CA ASP A 155 5.70 -12.04 16.17
C ASP A 155 4.93 -12.76 17.30
N ASP A 156 3.79 -12.25 17.79
CA ASP A 156 3.09 -12.80 18.96
C ASP A 156 2.30 -14.08 18.68
N PHE A 157 2.96 -15.23 18.68
CA PHE A 157 2.34 -16.55 18.59
C PHE A 157 1.27 -16.85 19.64
N SER A 158 1.30 -16.18 20.79
CA SER A 158 0.39 -16.51 21.88
C SER A 158 -0.99 -15.90 21.67
N ASN A 159 -1.10 -14.90 20.79
CA ASN A 159 -2.32 -14.11 20.61
C ASN A 159 -3.08 -14.44 19.31
N VAL A 160 -3.23 -15.74 19.04
CA VAL A 160 -3.99 -16.26 17.88
C VAL A 160 -5.43 -15.74 17.88
N ALA A 161 -6.04 -15.54 19.05
CA ALA A 161 -7.40 -15.04 19.16
C ALA A 161 -7.57 -13.62 18.59
N THR A 162 -6.51 -12.79 18.62
CA THR A 162 -6.55 -11.42 18.10
C THR A 162 -5.98 -11.34 16.69
N TYR A 163 -4.88 -12.03 16.42
CA TYR A 163 -4.10 -11.86 15.18
C TYR A 163 -4.22 -13.04 14.20
N GLY A 164 -4.92 -14.11 14.55
CA GLY A 164 -5.06 -15.29 13.70
C GLY A 164 -5.61 -14.97 12.31
N GLN A 165 -6.70 -14.19 12.24
CA GLN A 165 -7.28 -13.79 10.95
C GLN A 165 -6.34 -12.88 10.15
N LEU A 166 -5.62 -11.97 10.82
CA LEU A 166 -4.59 -11.16 10.18
C LEU A 166 -3.55 -12.07 9.50
N TRP A 167 -3.03 -13.06 10.23
CA TRP A 167 -1.98 -13.93 9.69
C TRP A 167 -2.48 -14.79 8.53
N GLU A 168 -3.72 -15.28 8.61
CA GLU A 168 -4.36 -16.01 7.51
C GLU A 168 -4.52 -15.11 6.27
N ASP A 169 -5.08 -13.91 6.44
CA ASP A 169 -5.33 -12.97 5.33
C ASP A 169 -4.00 -12.45 4.73
N MET A 170 -2.95 -12.30 5.56
CA MET A 170 -1.63 -11.81 5.15
C MET A 170 -0.78 -12.91 4.46
N GLY A 171 -1.09 -14.19 4.66
CA GLY A 171 -0.20 -15.30 4.32
C GLY A 171 1.03 -15.39 5.24
N TRP A 172 0.85 -15.05 6.50
CA TRP A 172 1.87 -15.16 7.55
C TRP A 172 1.78 -16.54 8.19
N ILE A 173 2.34 -17.55 7.50
CA ILE A 173 2.10 -18.96 7.82
C ILE A 173 3.14 -19.46 8.83
N LYS A 174 2.68 -20.20 9.83
CA LYS A 174 3.56 -20.82 10.81
C LYS A 174 4.11 -22.16 10.30
N ASN A 175 5.40 -22.20 10.01
CA ASN A 175 6.16 -23.39 9.63
C ASN A 175 7.33 -23.62 10.58
N ASN A 176 7.52 -24.86 11.05
CA ASN A 176 8.64 -25.25 11.92
C ASN A 176 8.84 -24.35 13.17
N GLY A 177 7.75 -23.79 13.70
CA GLY A 177 7.80 -22.91 14.86
C GLY A 177 8.27 -21.48 14.56
N LYS A 178 8.29 -21.05 13.29
CA LYS A 178 8.49 -19.67 12.86
C LYS A 178 7.41 -19.28 11.85
N PHE A 179 7.12 -18.00 11.72
CA PHE A 179 6.35 -17.41 10.66
C PHE A 179 7.24 -17.25 9.42
N GLU A 180 6.64 -17.59 8.29
CA GLU A 180 7.20 -17.44 6.96
C GLU A 180 6.15 -16.75 6.10
N PHE A 181 6.58 -15.85 5.22
CA PHE A 181 5.70 -15.16 4.30
C PHE A 181 5.42 -16.03 3.08
N HIS A 182 4.19 -16.54 2.99
CA HIS A 182 3.74 -17.40 1.91
C HIS A 182 2.30 -17.10 1.53
N ARG A 183 2.09 -16.65 0.28
CA ARG A 183 0.78 -16.26 -0.25
C ARG A 183 0.52 -16.94 -1.58
N ASP A 184 -0.73 -17.37 -1.75
CA ASP A 184 -1.27 -17.81 -3.04
C ASP A 184 -1.91 -16.65 -3.82
N ASN A 185 -2.40 -15.62 -3.11
CA ASN A 185 -3.04 -14.45 -3.71
C ASN A 185 -2.00 -13.40 -4.13
N SER A 186 -2.22 -12.79 -5.28
CA SER A 186 -1.48 -11.62 -5.75
C SER A 186 -1.65 -10.43 -4.78
N PHE A 187 -0.60 -9.62 -4.66
CA PHE A 187 -0.63 -8.38 -3.89
C PHE A 187 0.21 -7.29 -4.55
N ILE A 188 -0.02 -6.04 -4.19
CA ILE A 188 0.84 -4.90 -4.52
C ILE A 188 1.46 -4.34 -3.24
N ALA A 189 2.73 -3.95 -3.32
CA ALA A 189 3.37 -3.12 -2.32
C ALA A 189 3.18 -1.66 -2.75
N ASP A 190 2.46 -0.89 -1.94
CA ASP A 190 2.06 0.48 -2.25
C ASP A 190 2.64 1.43 -1.20
N PHE A 191 3.34 2.46 -1.66
CA PHE A 191 4.02 3.42 -0.80
C PHE A 191 3.51 4.82 -1.09
N ASP A 192 2.77 5.39 -0.14
CA ASP A 192 2.71 6.84 -0.02
C ASP A 192 3.96 7.34 0.71
N LEU A 193 4.65 8.32 0.12
CA LEU A 193 5.86 8.86 0.73
C LEU A 193 5.57 9.64 2.01
N ASP A 194 4.34 10.09 2.22
CA ASP A 194 3.97 10.86 3.41
C ASP A 194 4.11 10.06 4.73
N CYS A 195 4.14 8.72 4.67
CA CYS A 195 4.39 7.82 5.79
C CYS A 195 5.81 7.97 6.39
N PHE A 196 6.69 8.65 5.65
CA PHE A 196 8.03 9.04 6.05
C PHE A 196 8.15 10.55 6.31
N SER A 197 7.02 11.23 6.51
CA SER A 197 6.95 12.62 6.95
C SER A 197 6.57 12.72 8.43
N SER A 198 6.70 13.90 9.02
CA SER A 198 6.27 14.16 10.38
C SER A 198 5.81 15.60 10.54
N ASN A 199 4.67 15.80 11.23
CA ASN A 199 4.16 17.12 11.54
C ASN A 199 4.91 17.76 12.72
N ILE A 200 5.56 18.90 12.46
CA ILE A 200 6.23 19.72 13.46
C ILE A 200 5.72 21.16 13.34
N LEU A 201 5.00 21.62 14.37
CA LEU A 201 4.46 22.99 14.42
C LEU A 201 3.61 23.33 13.19
N ASP A 202 2.64 22.46 12.86
CA ASP A 202 1.68 22.60 11.76
C ASP A 202 2.33 22.57 10.36
N LYS A 203 3.51 21.95 10.25
CA LYS A 203 4.21 21.74 8.98
C LYS A 203 4.75 20.33 8.90
N ASN A 204 4.58 19.69 7.75
CA ASN A 204 5.17 18.41 7.49
C ASN A 204 6.62 18.58 7.04
N TYR A 205 7.48 17.70 7.54
CA TYR A 205 8.89 17.62 7.21
C TYR A 205 9.25 16.17 6.91
N ALA A 206 10.17 15.96 5.97
CA ALA A 206 10.78 14.66 5.79
C ALA A 206 11.43 14.22 7.11
N VAL A 207 11.14 12.99 7.55
CA VAL A 207 11.90 12.37 8.64
C VAL A 207 13.37 12.31 8.19
N PRO A 208 14.33 12.75 9.03
CA PRO A 208 15.75 12.71 8.67
C PRO A 208 16.19 11.31 8.23
N SER A 209 16.94 11.23 7.13
CA SER A 209 17.32 9.96 6.52
C SER A 209 18.12 9.08 7.48
N GLU A 210 18.96 9.66 8.36
CA GLU A 210 19.67 8.90 9.38
C GLU A 210 18.72 8.20 10.37
N ILE A 211 17.56 8.78 10.66
CA ILE A 211 16.56 8.18 11.56
C ILE A 211 15.86 7.02 10.86
N LEU A 212 15.41 7.22 9.61
CA LEU A 212 14.76 6.18 8.81
C LEU A 212 15.70 4.99 8.58
N ILE A 213 16.92 5.26 8.10
CA ILE A 213 17.93 4.22 7.88
C ILE A 213 18.21 3.46 9.17
N ASN A 214 18.45 4.17 10.28
CA ASN A 214 18.65 3.49 11.56
C ASN A 214 17.45 2.63 11.94
N LYS A 215 16.21 3.11 11.78
CA LYS A 215 15.02 2.36 12.18
C LYS A 215 14.77 1.12 11.34
N PHE A 216 15.04 1.18 10.04
CA PHE A 216 14.87 0.04 9.16
C PHE A 216 16.01 -0.98 9.25
N GLU A 217 17.24 -0.52 9.50
CA GLU A 217 18.45 -1.35 9.60
C GLU A 217 18.78 -1.83 11.03
N GLU A 218 18.11 -1.27 12.04
CA GLU A 218 18.27 -1.65 13.45
C GLU A 218 17.91 -3.13 13.64
N TYR A 219 18.75 -3.83 14.40
CA TYR A 219 18.53 -5.24 14.71
C TYR A 219 17.27 -5.40 15.57
N ILE A 220 16.26 -6.01 14.97
CA ILE A 220 15.08 -6.53 15.66
C ILE A 220 15.45 -7.91 16.19
N ARG A 221 15.02 -8.22 17.42
CA ARG A 221 15.18 -9.55 18.00
C ARG A 221 13.86 -10.33 17.85
N PRO A 222 13.58 -10.94 16.69
CA PRO A 222 12.38 -11.74 16.53
C PRO A 222 12.51 -13.05 17.28
N HIS A 223 11.41 -13.54 17.82
CA HIS A 223 11.37 -14.89 18.39
C HIS A 223 10.75 -15.87 17.40
N ASN A 224 9.82 -15.38 16.59
CA ASN A 224 8.86 -16.18 15.87
C ASN A 224 8.90 -15.91 14.37
N HIS A 225 9.83 -15.13 13.84
CA HIS A 225 10.13 -15.05 12.40
C HIS A 225 11.65 -14.92 12.12
N TYR A 226 12.02 -14.68 10.86
CA TYR A 226 13.42 -14.63 10.42
C TYR A 226 13.95 -13.21 10.11
N TYR A 227 13.06 -12.24 9.90
CA TYR A 227 13.44 -10.84 9.66
C TYR A 227 14.12 -10.21 10.87
N ILE A 228 15.44 -10.03 10.76
CA ILE A 228 16.26 -9.36 11.78
C ILE A 228 16.33 -7.84 11.57
N LYS A 229 15.90 -7.36 10.40
CA LYS A 229 15.75 -5.95 10.05
C LYS A 229 14.39 -5.74 9.40
N ALA A 230 13.82 -4.55 9.54
CA ALA A 230 12.59 -4.22 8.86
C ALA A 230 12.80 -4.06 7.35
N THR A 231 13.99 -3.61 6.90
CA THR A 231 14.33 -3.56 5.46
C THR A 231 14.21 -4.91 4.78
N ASP A 232 14.69 -5.99 5.41
CA ASP A 232 14.64 -7.34 4.83
C ASP A 232 13.18 -7.77 4.55
N PHE A 233 12.26 -7.43 5.45
CA PHE A 233 10.84 -7.73 5.29
C PHE A 233 10.21 -6.91 4.15
N VAL A 234 10.48 -5.60 4.10
CA VAL A 234 9.93 -4.73 3.05
C VAL A 234 10.50 -5.09 1.67
N LYS A 235 11.80 -5.41 1.57
CA LYS A 235 12.40 -5.90 0.32
C LYS A 235 11.75 -7.20 -0.15
N GLU A 236 11.49 -8.16 0.75
CA GLU A 236 10.77 -9.39 0.38
C GLU A 236 9.32 -9.12 -0.07
N LEU A 237 8.63 -8.13 0.51
CA LEU A 237 7.31 -7.71 0.02
C LEU A 237 7.38 -7.16 -1.41
N ILE A 238 8.37 -6.30 -1.69
CA ILE A 238 8.60 -5.72 -3.03
C ILE A 238 8.93 -6.83 -4.04
N GLU A 239 9.83 -7.74 -3.71
CA GLU A 239 10.25 -8.85 -4.60
C GLU A 239 9.10 -9.81 -4.95
N LYS A 240 8.13 -9.96 -4.06
CA LYS A 240 7.00 -10.90 -4.22
C LYS A 240 5.72 -10.24 -4.72
N SER A 241 5.65 -8.91 -4.79
CA SER A 241 4.47 -8.22 -5.28
C SER A 241 4.33 -8.33 -6.79
N VAL A 242 3.14 -8.06 -7.32
CA VAL A 242 2.92 -7.97 -8.78
C VAL A 242 3.70 -6.80 -9.37
N LEU A 243 3.67 -5.68 -8.66
CA LEU A 243 4.42 -4.46 -8.93
C LEU A 243 4.53 -3.67 -7.63
N THR A 244 5.31 -2.60 -7.65
CA THR A 244 5.37 -1.60 -6.58
C THR A 244 4.79 -0.29 -7.07
N THR A 245 3.97 0.36 -6.26
CA THR A 245 3.50 1.72 -6.51
C THR A 245 4.15 2.70 -5.53
N VAL A 246 4.46 3.90 -6.01
CA VAL A 246 5.02 4.99 -5.20
C VAL A 246 4.27 6.29 -5.49
N CYS A 247 3.60 6.83 -4.49
CA CYS A 247 2.90 8.09 -4.54
C CYS A 247 3.71 9.21 -3.88
N PHE A 248 3.93 10.32 -4.59
CA PHE A 248 4.76 11.42 -4.09
C PHE A 248 4.06 12.35 -3.11
N GLU A 249 2.75 12.57 -3.29
CA GLU A 249 1.90 13.42 -2.45
C GLU A 249 2.61 14.63 -1.86
N ASN A 250 3.14 15.45 -2.79
CA ASN A 250 4.10 16.49 -2.44
C ASN A 250 3.60 17.41 -1.32
N ILE A 251 2.29 17.65 -1.23
CA ILE A 251 1.68 18.51 -0.21
C ILE A 251 1.80 17.87 1.18
N PHE A 252 1.45 16.59 1.31
CA PHE A 252 1.48 15.85 2.56
C PHE A 252 2.92 15.57 3.03
N CYS A 253 3.88 15.45 2.12
CA CYS A 253 5.30 15.36 2.45
C CYS A 253 5.93 16.67 2.97
N GLY A 254 5.26 17.83 2.87
CA GLY A 254 5.84 19.15 3.23
C GLY A 254 6.40 19.95 2.05
N GLY A 255 6.04 19.56 0.83
CA GLY A 255 6.41 20.16 -0.45
C GLY A 255 7.37 19.28 -1.27
N ILE A 256 7.51 19.62 -2.56
CA ILE A 256 8.36 18.93 -3.55
C ILE A 256 9.78 18.64 -3.03
N ARG A 257 10.37 19.56 -2.28
CA ARG A 257 11.73 19.37 -1.74
C ARG A 257 11.78 18.28 -0.69
N GLU A 258 10.77 18.17 0.16
CA GLU A 258 10.74 17.18 1.23
C GLU A 258 10.39 15.80 0.69
N SER A 259 9.42 15.71 -0.24
CA SER A 259 9.09 14.45 -0.93
C SER A 259 10.31 13.88 -1.66
N HIS A 260 11.11 14.69 -2.35
CA HIS A 260 12.35 14.21 -2.98
C HIS A 260 13.38 13.67 -1.99
N LYS A 261 13.54 14.27 -0.80
CA LYS A 261 14.46 13.73 0.23
C LYS A 261 13.97 12.37 0.74
N ILE A 262 12.66 12.24 0.92
CA ILE A 262 12.03 10.98 1.32
C ILE A 262 12.29 9.94 0.23
N PHE A 263 12.00 10.29 -1.02
CA PHE A 263 12.19 9.41 -2.17
C PHE A 263 13.64 8.94 -2.33
N GLU A 264 14.64 9.84 -2.18
CA GLU A 264 16.06 9.46 -2.19
C GLU A 264 16.41 8.44 -1.09
N THR A 265 15.82 8.59 0.10
CA THR A 265 16.03 7.66 1.22
C THR A 265 15.32 6.33 0.98
N PHE A 266 14.10 6.38 0.44
CA PHE A 266 13.29 5.21 0.05
C PHE A 266 13.99 4.38 -1.02
N ASP A 267 14.46 5.02 -2.09
CA ASP A 267 15.22 4.38 -3.17
C ASP A 267 16.50 3.73 -2.62
N TYR A 268 17.25 4.43 -1.78
CA TYR A 268 18.42 3.85 -1.10
C TYR A 268 18.07 2.62 -0.25
N LEU A 269 16.98 2.66 0.52
CA LEU A 269 16.61 1.58 1.45
C LEU A 269 16.10 0.33 0.72
N PHE A 270 15.32 0.50 -0.35
CA PHE A 270 14.53 -0.59 -0.91
C PHE A 270 14.89 -0.96 -2.34
N PHE A 271 15.49 -0.04 -3.11
CA PHE A 271 15.81 -0.23 -4.53
C PHE A 271 17.29 0.00 -4.86
N ASP A 272 18.14 0.17 -3.85
CA ASP A 272 19.59 0.34 -3.99
C ASP A 272 20.01 1.49 -4.95
N GLY A 273 19.13 2.50 -5.13
CA GLY A 273 19.38 3.64 -6.01
C GLY A 273 18.93 3.46 -7.47
N GLU A 274 18.14 2.42 -7.77
CA GLU A 274 17.72 2.07 -9.14
C GLU A 274 16.56 2.92 -9.68
N ILE A 275 15.76 3.59 -8.82
CA ILE A 275 14.54 4.30 -9.27
C ILE A 275 14.65 5.83 -9.30
N GLY A 276 15.65 6.42 -8.64
CA GLY A 276 15.88 7.87 -8.61
C GLY A 276 16.86 8.43 -9.64
N SER A 277 17.34 7.58 -10.57
CA SER A 277 18.33 7.94 -11.59
C SER A 277 17.77 8.69 -12.80
#